data_AF-A0A087UTP7-F1
#
_entry.id   AF-A0A087UTP7-F1
#
_cell.length_a   1.000
_cell.length_b   1.000
_cell.length_c   1.000
_cell.angle_alpha   90.00
_cell.angle_beta   90.00
_cell.angle_gamma   90.00
#
_symmetry.space_group_name_H-M   'P 1'
#
loop_
_entity.id
_entity.type
_entity.pdbx_description
1 polymer ?
#
loop_
_entity_poly.entity_id
_entity_poly.type
_entity_poly.pdbx_seq_one_letter_code
_entity_poly.pdbx_strand_id
1 'polypeptide(L)'
;MDAAWILALWFLGKSISGVWLQPIDSLDDELPLSDMDILTENNPSETDEGDPLIEGDMILPKFPEDEENEIEDELQERKGLLNILSLWPSGRISYNFHSSVNKQTRESIRSAMDDWEKKTCLRFHETLFDFSYIRFRTDTKGCWSLVGRQNQPFRGQDVSIGPGCER
;
A
#
# COMPACT_ATOMS: atom_id res chain seq x y z
N MET A 1 -65.56 -17.16 -8.75
CA MET A 1 -66.80 -16.88 -8.01
C MET A 1 -66.45 -17.03 -6.54
N ASP A 2 -66.38 -16.04 -5.66
CA ASP A 2 -66.44 -14.57 -5.69
C ASP A 2 -65.81 -14.16 -4.34
N ALA A 3 -64.87 -13.21 -4.35
CA ALA A 3 -65.02 -11.84 -3.83
C ALA A 3 -64.28 -11.61 -2.50
N ALA A 4 -63.35 -10.63 -2.56
CA ALA A 4 -62.73 -9.89 -1.46
C ALA A 4 -63.81 -9.29 -0.52
N TRP A 5 -63.57 -8.91 0.73
CA TRP A 5 -62.65 -7.91 1.29
C TRP A 5 -62.64 -8.14 2.84
N ILE A 6 -61.60 -7.81 3.61
CA ILE A 6 -61.44 -6.50 4.27
C ILE A 6 -60.01 -6.41 4.83
N LEU A 7 -59.38 -5.26 4.56
CA LEU A 7 -58.12 -4.79 5.11
C LEU A 7 -58.29 -4.39 6.58
N ALA A 8 -57.35 -4.77 7.44
CA ALA A 8 -57.13 -4.11 8.72
C ALA A 8 -55.62 -3.87 8.92
N LEU A 9 -55.23 -2.62 8.70
CA LEU A 9 -53.96 -2.04 9.12
C LEU A 9 -53.89 -2.07 10.65
N TRP A 10 -52.92 -2.78 11.20
CA TRP A 10 -52.38 -2.49 12.52
C TRP A 10 -50.86 -2.37 12.40
N PHE A 11 -50.40 -1.14 12.16
CA PHE A 11 -49.08 -0.75 12.62
C PHE A 11 -49.12 -0.67 14.14
N LEU A 12 -48.22 -1.41 14.79
CA LEU A 12 -47.45 -1.08 16.00
C LEU A 12 -47.18 -2.36 16.79
N GLY A 13 -45.94 -2.83 16.72
CA GLY A 13 -45.50 -4.01 17.46
C GLY A 13 -44.14 -4.50 16.98
N LYS A 14 -43.13 -3.65 17.11
CA LYS A 14 -41.74 -4.04 16.88
C LYS A 14 -41.34 -5.04 17.96
N SER A 15 -41.27 -6.31 17.61
CA SER A 15 -40.43 -7.29 18.30
C SER A 15 -39.96 -8.28 17.26
N ILE A 16 -38.87 -7.92 16.57
CA ILE A 16 -38.15 -8.87 15.72
C ILE A 16 -37.29 -9.70 16.68
N SER A 17 -37.93 -10.65 17.35
CA SER A 17 -37.24 -11.70 18.09
C SER A 17 -36.56 -12.60 17.05
N GLY A 18 -35.28 -12.33 16.80
CA GLY A 18 -34.49 -13.11 15.87
C GLY A 18 -33.42 -12.33 15.10
N VAL A 19 -32.84 -11.28 15.70
CA VAL A 19 -31.52 -10.83 15.28
C VAL A 19 -30.56 -11.88 15.84
N TRP A 20 -30.10 -12.78 14.98
CA TRP A 20 -28.95 -13.61 15.28
C TRP A 20 -27.75 -12.68 15.41
N LEU A 21 -27.42 -12.32 16.66
CA LEU A 21 -26.11 -11.81 17.02
C LEU A 21 -25.12 -12.94 16.74
N GLN A 22 -24.60 -12.98 15.51
CA GLN A 22 -23.35 -13.68 15.25
C GLN A 22 -22.25 -12.87 15.97
N PRO A 23 -21.45 -13.48 16.86
CA PRO A 23 -20.20 -12.86 17.28
C PRO A 23 -19.39 -12.51 16.05
N ILE A 24 -18.96 -11.25 15.93
CA ILE A 24 -17.90 -10.84 15.00
C ILE A 24 -16.61 -11.42 15.58
N ASP A 25 -16.40 -12.71 15.41
CA ASP A 25 -15.18 -13.39 15.84
C ASP A 25 -14.91 -14.67 15.01
N SER A 26 -15.39 -14.68 13.77
CA SER A 26 -15.18 -15.82 12.86
C SER A 26 -14.94 -15.37 11.42
N LEU A 27 -14.20 -14.27 11.23
CA LEU A 27 -13.44 -14.15 10.00
C LEU A 27 -12.13 -14.91 10.23
N ASP A 28 -11.90 -15.92 9.40
CA ASP A 28 -10.70 -16.74 9.36
C ASP A 28 -9.43 -15.91 9.04
N ASP A 29 -8.99 -15.08 9.98
CA ASP A 29 -7.73 -14.31 9.92
C ASP A 29 -6.62 -15.03 10.73
N GLU A 30 -6.59 -16.36 10.74
CA GLU A 30 -5.32 -17.07 10.93
C GLU A 30 -4.63 -17.17 9.56
N LEU A 31 -4.15 -16.02 9.06
CA LEU A 31 -3.07 -16.05 8.08
C LEU A 31 -1.86 -16.70 8.79
N PRO A 32 -1.35 -17.84 8.30
CA PRO A 32 -0.23 -18.50 8.95
C PRO A 32 0.97 -17.53 8.97
N LEU A 33 1.46 -17.22 10.17
CA LEU A 33 2.58 -16.30 10.40
C LEU A 33 3.82 -16.63 9.55
N SER A 34 3.96 -17.88 9.10
CA SER A 34 5.03 -18.31 8.20
C SER A 34 5.05 -17.57 6.87
N ASP A 35 3.90 -17.20 6.31
CA ASP A 35 3.85 -16.61 4.96
C ASP A 35 4.17 -15.11 4.98
N MET A 36 3.95 -14.45 6.12
CA MET A 36 4.31 -13.04 6.32
C MET A 36 5.80 -12.89 6.67
N ASP A 37 6.38 -13.86 7.38
CA ASP A 37 7.81 -13.90 7.71
C ASP A 37 8.71 -14.24 6.50
N ILE A 38 8.21 -15.02 5.52
CA ILE A 38 8.98 -15.40 4.32
C ILE A 38 9.39 -14.19 3.46
N LEU A 39 8.60 -13.11 3.46
CA LEU A 39 8.87 -11.92 2.66
C LEU A 39 10.00 -11.06 3.25
N THR A 40 10.19 -11.08 4.57
CA THR A 40 11.19 -10.27 5.27
C THR A 40 12.49 -11.04 5.56
N GLU A 41 12.43 -12.36 5.78
CA GLU A 41 13.62 -13.13 6.21
C GLU A 41 14.71 -13.24 5.13
N ASN A 42 14.34 -13.15 3.84
CA ASN A 42 15.29 -13.18 2.72
C ASN A 42 15.70 -11.79 2.22
N ASN A 43 15.18 -10.72 2.82
CA ASN A 43 15.54 -9.37 2.44
C ASN A 43 16.88 -8.97 3.09
N PRO A 44 17.76 -8.22 2.39
CA PRO A 44 18.96 -7.70 3.04
C PRO A 44 18.57 -6.68 4.13
N SER A 45 19.43 -6.46 5.12
CA SER A 45 19.19 -5.43 6.15
C SER A 45 19.42 -4.00 5.65
N GLU A 46 20.04 -3.84 4.48
CA GLU A 46 20.37 -2.56 3.86
C GLU A 46 20.33 -2.66 2.33
N THR A 47 20.19 -1.51 1.67
CA THR A 47 20.25 -1.42 0.20
C THR A 47 21.68 -1.52 -0.32
N ASP A 48 21.83 -1.67 -1.64
CA ASP A 48 23.14 -1.58 -2.30
C ASP A 48 23.81 -0.19 -2.15
N GLU A 49 23.04 0.86 -1.80
CA GLU A 49 23.54 2.22 -1.50
C GLU A 49 23.89 2.39 0.00
N GLY A 50 23.67 1.37 0.84
CA GLY A 50 23.95 1.40 2.29
C GLY A 50 22.83 2.05 3.12
N ASP A 51 21.65 2.24 2.55
CA ASP A 51 20.49 2.73 3.30
C ASP A 51 19.88 1.59 4.13
N PRO A 52 19.66 1.77 5.45
CA PRO A 52 19.08 0.73 6.29
C PRO A 52 17.61 0.47 5.93
N LEU A 53 17.22 -0.80 5.94
CA LEU A 53 15.83 -1.21 5.75
C LEU A 53 15.13 -1.34 7.11
N ILE A 54 14.18 -0.46 7.35
CA ILE A 54 13.33 -0.44 8.53
C ILE A 54 12.16 -1.41 8.31
N GLU A 55 11.82 -2.18 9.35
CA GLU A 55 10.87 -3.31 9.28
C GLU A 55 11.19 -4.35 8.17
N GLY A 56 12.41 -4.31 7.65
CA GLY A 56 12.90 -5.23 6.64
C GLY A 56 12.71 -4.78 5.19
N ASP A 57 11.80 -3.86 4.86
CA ASP A 57 11.46 -3.51 3.46
C ASP A 57 11.22 -2.00 3.20
N MET A 58 11.39 -1.15 4.21
CA MET A 58 11.14 0.29 4.08
C MET A 58 12.41 1.11 4.23
N ILE A 59 12.56 2.12 3.38
CA ILE A 59 13.56 3.18 3.55
C ILE A 59 12.81 4.43 4.03
N LEU A 60 13.19 4.93 5.20
CA LEU A 60 12.64 6.17 5.71
C LEU A 60 13.26 7.38 5.00
N PRO A 61 12.51 8.48 4.83
CA PRO A 61 13.07 9.71 4.29
C PRO A 61 14.23 10.19 5.18
N LYS A 62 15.31 10.69 4.57
CA LYS A 62 16.40 11.32 5.32
C LYS A 62 15.97 12.74 5.68
N PHE A 63 15.72 12.98 6.95
CA PHE A 63 15.44 14.30 7.49
C PHE A 63 16.73 14.96 7.97
N PRO A 64 16.82 16.30 7.96
CA PRO A 64 17.95 16.97 8.59
C PRO A 64 17.97 16.64 10.10
N GLU A 65 19.16 16.57 10.70
CA GLU A 65 19.40 16.04 12.07
C GLU A 65 18.56 16.75 13.16
N ASP A 66 18.11 17.97 12.90
CA ASP A 66 17.25 18.76 13.78
C ASP A 66 15.77 18.34 13.79
N GLU A 67 15.31 17.60 12.78
CA GLU A 67 13.92 17.10 12.66
C GLU A 67 13.79 15.58 12.91
N GLU A 68 14.90 14.86 13.13
CA GLU A 68 14.91 13.39 13.24
C GLU A 68 14.13 12.88 14.47
N ASN A 69 14.31 13.52 15.64
CA ASN A 69 13.64 13.10 16.88
C ASN A 69 12.11 13.29 16.81
N GLU A 70 11.63 14.36 16.16
CA GLU A 70 10.19 14.64 16.06
C GLU A 70 9.48 13.58 15.20
N ILE A 71 10.18 13.00 14.24
CA ILE A 71 9.65 12.02 13.30
C ILE A 71 9.75 10.61 13.88
N GLU A 72 10.80 10.29 14.62
CA GLU A 72 10.85 9.05 15.40
C GLU A 72 9.69 8.98 16.39
N ASP A 73 9.39 10.07 17.10
CA ASP A 73 8.25 10.15 18.02
C ASP A 73 6.90 9.98 17.27
N GLU A 74 6.74 10.62 16.11
CA GLU A 74 5.52 10.48 15.28
C GLU A 74 5.33 9.04 14.75
N LEU A 75 6.42 8.38 14.36
CA LEU A 75 6.42 7.00 13.87
C LEU A 75 6.18 5.97 14.99
N GLN A 76 6.62 6.26 16.22
CA GLN A 76 6.31 5.42 17.38
C GLN A 76 4.83 5.46 17.75
N GLU A 77 4.16 6.60 17.56
CA GLU A 77 2.73 6.73 17.80
C GLU A 77 1.87 6.17 16.66
N ARG A 78 2.36 6.23 15.41
CA ARG A 78 1.58 5.83 14.21
C ARG A 78 2.46 5.26 13.10
N LYS A 79 1.94 4.22 12.44
CA LYS A 79 2.56 3.57 11.27
C LYS A 79 2.55 4.39 9.97
N GLY A 80 2.43 5.71 10.03
CA GLY A 80 2.30 6.54 8.84
C GLY A 80 2.75 7.97 9.05
N LEU A 81 3.52 8.48 8.09
CA LEU A 81 3.94 9.89 8.05
C LEU A 81 2.71 10.78 7.79
N LEU A 82 2.38 11.68 8.72
CA LEU A 82 1.29 12.66 8.52
C LEU A 82 1.78 13.93 7.80
N ASN A 83 3.06 13.99 7.44
CA ASN A 83 3.58 15.09 6.67
C ASN A 83 2.92 15.14 5.27
N ILE A 84 2.05 16.13 5.07
CA ILE A 84 1.33 16.34 3.81
C ILE A 84 2.26 16.53 2.60
N LEU A 85 3.50 16.95 2.84
CA LEU A 85 4.51 17.13 1.80
C LEU A 85 5.03 15.78 1.28
N SER A 86 4.91 14.73 2.09
CA SER A 86 5.23 13.34 1.74
C SER A 86 4.08 12.65 1.00
N LEU A 87 2.97 13.33 0.70
CA LEU A 87 1.87 12.77 -0.08
C LEU A 87 2.04 13.05 -1.57
N TRP A 88 1.53 12.12 -2.40
CA TRP A 88 1.41 12.33 -3.84
C TRP A 88 0.30 13.34 -4.14
N PRO A 89 0.61 14.50 -4.78
CA PRO A 89 -0.38 15.55 -4.99
C PRO A 89 -1.58 15.05 -5.79
N SER A 90 -2.79 15.29 -5.26
CA SER A 90 -4.05 14.85 -5.88
C SER A 90 -4.13 13.34 -6.15
N GLY A 91 -3.33 12.52 -5.45
CA GLY A 91 -3.26 11.08 -5.68
C GLY A 91 -2.69 10.68 -7.04
N ARG A 92 -2.01 11.58 -7.74
CA ARG A 92 -1.41 11.31 -9.05
C ARG A 92 0.04 10.87 -8.86
N ILE A 93 0.33 9.67 -9.32
CA ILE A 93 1.64 9.02 -9.17
C ILE A 93 2.22 8.80 -10.56
N SER A 94 3.25 9.56 -10.86
CA SER A 94 4.05 9.32 -12.07
C SER A 94 5.01 8.17 -11.83
N TYR A 95 5.17 7.28 -12.81
CA TYR A 95 6.11 6.17 -12.70
C TYR A 95 6.81 5.85 -14.02
N ASN A 96 7.93 5.13 -13.93
CA ASN A 96 8.56 4.47 -15.07
C ASN A 96 9.28 3.18 -14.65
N PHE A 97 9.82 2.51 -15.65
CA PHE A 97 10.58 1.27 -15.48
C PHE A 97 12.04 1.51 -15.84
N HIS A 98 12.94 1.08 -14.96
CA HIS A 98 14.34 0.92 -15.30
C HIS A 98 14.51 -0.13 -16.42
N SER A 99 15.63 -0.08 -17.12
CA SER A 99 15.93 -1.02 -18.23
C SER A 99 16.02 -2.48 -17.78
N SER A 100 16.27 -2.71 -16.49
CA SER A 100 16.33 -4.06 -15.89
C SER A 100 14.97 -4.76 -15.85
N VAL A 101 13.86 -4.01 -15.83
CA VAL A 101 12.52 -4.59 -15.66
C VAL A 101 12.04 -5.25 -16.95
N ASN A 102 11.91 -6.58 -16.90
CA ASN A 102 11.43 -7.39 -18.02
C ASN A 102 9.91 -7.20 -18.26
N LYS A 103 9.42 -7.70 -19.40
CA LYS A 103 8.02 -7.54 -19.81
C LYS A 103 7.02 -8.13 -18.80
N GLN A 104 7.30 -9.31 -18.27
CA GLN A 104 6.40 -10.01 -17.35
C GLN A 104 6.27 -9.25 -16.02
N THR A 105 7.38 -8.79 -15.45
CA THR A 105 7.37 -7.98 -14.23
C THR A 105 6.63 -6.66 -14.45
N ARG A 106 6.79 -6.00 -15.62
CA ARG A 106 6.00 -4.80 -15.96
C ARG A 106 4.49 -5.07 -15.97
N GLU A 107 4.06 -6.22 -16.49
CA GLU A 107 2.66 -6.62 -16.50
C GLU A 107 2.15 -6.85 -15.07
N SER A 108 2.90 -7.54 -14.22
CA SER A 108 2.56 -7.73 -12.80
C SER A 108 2.44 -6.39 -12.05
N ILE A 109 3.40 -5.48 -12.23
CA ILE A 109 3.38 -4.15 -11.58
C ILE A 109 2.15 -3.35 -12.05
N ARG A 110 1.84 -3.36 -13.34
CA ARG A 110 0.63 -2.70 -13.86
C ARG A 110 -0.65 -3.31 -13.29
N SER A 111 -0.72 -4.64 -13.21
CA SER A 111 -1.85 -5.32 -12.58
C SER A 111 -2.04 -4.92 -11.12
N ALA A 112 -0.95 -4.78 -10.36
CA ALA A 112 -1.01 -4.32 -8.98
C ALA A 112 -1.47 -2.85 -8.87
N MET A 113 -0.99 -1.96 -9.75
CA MET A 113 -1.43 -0.57 -9.82
C MET A 113 -2.92 -0.47 -10.17
N ASP A 114 -3.40 -1.24 -11.15
CA ASP A 114 -4.82 -1.29 -11.52
C ASP A 114 -5.73 -1.63 -10.32
N ASP A 115 -5.26 -2.51 -9.44
CA ASP A 115 -6.01 -2.89 -8.24
C ASP A 115 -6.12 -1.78 -7.19
N TRP A 116 -5.11 -0.91 -7.12
CA TRP A 116 -5.16 0.34 -6.35
C TRP A 116 -6.12 1.34 -7.00
N GLU A 117 -6.05 1.53 -8.31
CA GLU A 117 -6.91 2.50 -9.02
C GLU A 117 -8.40 2.15 -8.91
N LYS A 118 -8.73 0.85 -8.88
CA LYS A 118 -10.12 0.35 -8.70
C LYS A 118 -10.69 0.66 -7.31
N LYS A 119 -9.85 0.67 -6.27
CA LYS A 119 -10.29 0.74 -4.87
C LYS A 119 -10.06 2.10 -4.22
N THR A 120 -9.24 2.95 -4.84
CA THR A 120 -8.81 4.22 -4.26
C THR A 120 -8.91 5.35 -5.28
N CYS A 121 -8.62 6.58 -4.83
CA CYS A 121 -8.48 7.74 -5.72
C CYS A 121 -7.09 7.85 -6.37
N LEU A 122 -6.17 6.92 -6.11
CA LEU A 122 -4.83 6.94 -6.70
C LEU A 122 -4.90 6.70 -8.21
N ARG A 123 -4.08 7.42 -8.97
CA ARG A 123 -3.98 7.30 -10.43
C ARG A 123 -2.52 7.25 -10.83
N PHE A 124 -2.14 6.20 -11.54
CA PHE A 124 -0.78 5.94 -11.99
C PHE A 124 -0.62 6.38 -13.45
N HIS A 125 0.47 7.09 -13.73
CA HIS A 125 0.77 7.58 -15.07
C HIS A 125 2.20 7.23 -15.47
N GLU A 126 2.36 6.40 -16.50
CA GLU A 126 3.68 6.08 -17.04
C GLU A 126 4.27 7.27 -17.79
N THR A 127 5.42 7.77 -17.36
CA THR A 127 6.10 8.91 -17.99
C THR A 127 7.60 8.72 -18.05
N LEU A 128 8.23 9.15 -19.14
CA LEU A 128 9.69 9.13 -19.26
C LEU A 128 10.34 10.23 -18.41
N PHE A 129 9.63 11.32 -18.15
CA PHE A 129 10.15 12.48 -17.43
C PHE A 129 9.08 13.08 -16.52
N ASP A 130 9.43 13.24 -15.25
CA ASP A 130 8.68 14.03 -14.29
C ASP A 130 9.66 14.64 -13.27
N PHE A 131 9.20 15.64 -12.53
CA PHE A 131 9.93 16.21 -11.40
C PHE A 131 10.05 15.20 -10.25
N SER A 132 9.02 14.42 -9.99
CA SER A 132 8.99 13.39 -8.95
C SER A 132 8.16 12.21 -9.45
N TYR A 133 8.76 11.02 -9.45
CA TYR A 133 8.16 9.80 -9.99
C TYR A 133 8.74 8.57 -9.29
N ILE A 134 8.03 7.45 -9.36
CA ILE A 134 8.53 6.15 -8.93
C ILE A 134 9.27 5.49 -10.10
N ARG A 135 10.47 4.97 -9.84
CA ARG A 135 11.22 4.16 -10.80
C ARG A 135 11.31 2.72 -10.32
N PHE A 136 10.54 1.83 -10.94
CA PHE A 136 10.61 0.40 -10.64
C PHE A 136 11.87 -0.20 -11.25
N ARG A 137 12.56 -1.05 -10.50
CA ARG A 137 13.81 -1.68 -10.94
C ARG A 137 13.99 -3.08 -10.36
N THR A 138 14.72 -3.94 -11.07
CA THR A 138 14.95 -5.35 -10.71
C THR A 138 16.43 -5.73 -10.71
N ASP A 139 17.33 -4.74 -10.82
CA ASP A 139 18.79 -4.89 -10.83
C ASP A 139 19.44 -4.60 -9.47
N THR A 140 18.62 -4.45 -8.43
CA THR A 140 19.03 -4.26 -7.03
C THR A 140 18.63 -5.47 -6.20
N LYS A 141 19.30 -5.65 -5.06
CA LYS A 141 18.94 -6.70 -4.11
C LYS A 141 17.74 -6.27 -3.26
N GLY A 142 16.92 -7.26 -2.92
CA GLY A 142 15.81 -7.12 -1.99
C GLY A 142 14.54 -6.47 -2.55
N CYS A 143 13.48 -6.54 -1.76
CA CYS A 143 12.18 -5.96 -1.97
C CYS A 143 12.06 -4.73 -1.06
N TRP A 144 12.09 -3.53 -1.60
CA TRP A 144 12.01 -2.34 -0.74
C TRP A 144 11.50 -1.11 -1.47
N SER A 145 11.02 -0.14 -0.70
CA SER A 145 10.58 1.17 -1.20
C SER A 145 10.85 2.29 -0.20
N LEU A 146 10.93 3.53 -0.71
CA LEU A 146 10.87 4.71 0.15
C LEU A 146 9.43 4.96 0.61
N VAL A 147 9.25 5.31 1.88
CA VAL A 147 7.93 5.65 2.44
C VAL A 147 7.49 7.04 1.97
N GLY A 148 6.30 7.12 1.39
CA GLY A 148 5.74 8.38 0.88
C GLY A 148 6.44 8.90 -0.40
N ARG A 149 6.05 10.10 -0.82
CA ARG A 149 6.63 10.82 -1.94
C ARG A 149 7.92 11.53 -1.50
N GLN A 150 8.98 11.26 -2.23
CA GLN A 150 10.29 11.86 -2.00
C GLN A 150 10.50 13.06 -2.92
N ASN A 151 10.99 14.16 -2.35
CA ASN A 151 11.34 15.35 -3.12
C ASN A 151 12.74 15.18 -3.74
N GLN A 152 12.84 14.32 -4.77
CA GLN A 152 14.07 14.12 -5.56
C GLN A 152 13.87 14.57 -7.01
N PRO A 153 14.03 15.89 -7.28
CA PRO A 153 13.85 16.47 -8.60
C PRO A 153 14.62 15.70 -9.68
N PHE A 154 13.91 15.19 -10.69
CA PHE A 154 14.46 14.54 -11.89
C PHE A 154 15.18 13.19 -11.68
N ARG A 155 15.51 12.78 -10.45
CA ARG A 155 16.12 11.47 -10.15
C ARG A 155 15.06 10.35 -10.04
N GLY A 156 13.86 10.70 -9.57
CA GLY A 156 12.84 9.72 -9.18
C GLY A 156 13.22 8.99 -7.89
N GLN A 157 12.27 8.26 -7.31
CA GLN A 157 12.47 7.40 -6.15
C GLN A 157 12.40 5.94 -6.58
N ASP A 158 13.39 5.15 -6.20
CA ASP A 158 13.47 3.75 -6.61
C ASP A 158 12.52 2.87 -5.77
N VAL A 159 11.91 1.90 -6.44
CA VAL A 159 11.24 0.76 -5.81
C VAL A 159 11.91 -0.50 -6.34
N SER A 160 12.52 -1.26 -5.43
CA SER A 160 13.25 -2.48 -5.76
C SER A 160 12.33 -3.68 -5.74
N ILE A 161 12.26 -4.37 -6.87
CA ILE A 161 11.64 -5.68 -7.03
C ILE A 161 12.78 -6.62 -7.40
N GLY A 162 13.68 -6.85 -6.44
CA GLY A 162 14.84 -7.71 -6.61
C GLY A 162 14.45 -9.18 -6.85
N PRO A 163 15.44 -10.05 -7.11
CA PRO A 163 15.17 -11.46 -7.39
C PRO A 163 14.36 -12.13 -6.27
N GLY A 164 13.18 -12.64 -6.60
CA GLY A 164 12.29 -13.34 -5.68
C GLY A 164 11.15 -12.49 -5.10
N CYS A 165 11.09 -11.20 -5.43
CA CYS A 165 10.00 -10.29 -5.06
C CYS A 165 8.78 -10.38 -6.00
N GLU A 166 8.95 -10.97 -7.18
CA GLU A 166 7.96 -11.03 -8.27
C GLU A 166 7.09 -12.29 -8.27
N ARG A 167 6.99 -12.99 -7.13
CA ARG A 167 6.34 -14.30 -7.00
C ARG A 167 4.81 -14.22 -6.85
#